data_AF-A0A1M6T2Q5-F1
#
_entry.id   AF-A0A1M6T2Q5-F1
#
_cell.length_a   1.000
_cell.length_b   1.000
_cell.length_c   1.000
_cell.angle_alpha   90.00
_cell.angle_beta   90.00
_cell.angle_gamma   90.00
#
_symmetry.space_group_name_H-M   'P 1'
#
loop_
_entity.id
_entity.type
_entity.pdbx_description
1 polymer ?
#
loop_
_entity_poly.entity_id
_entity_poly.type
_entity_poly.pdbx_seq_one_letter_code
_entity_poly.pdbx_strand_id
1 'polypeptide(L)'
;MPQTHILKNLNVVMKSAEFRYQNEFQWQEFSLKNDFQDNYRRYLAEKGCEIEYLSKSSIITTKQNQYIFLPNQWFVIASYVVDFCTELFTYKEYAVDICSSLSTNIKDYIKNCRGSNSEKEHFERCAIRILERQFPGRDDYVKTAEYLWKFLSDYSWWDGGKTIDRNDFYVSPVLNKLNLVHESHGYVAEIVNAYASNYLLRRTASDISSIAADFKKKATVLEVNELVEEIVPKKITLKENVEFQYDASPINISIASLQRFQSRK
;
A
#
# COMPACT_ATOMS: atom_id res chain seq x y z
N MET A 1 13.92 11.38 -3.07
CA MET A 1 14.88 10.29 -3.31
C MET A 1 14.51 9.65 -4.65
N PRO A 2 15.44 9.45 -5.60
CA PRO A 2 15.12 8.68 -6.80
C PRO A 2 14.72 7.26 -6.41
N GLN A 3 13.69 6.71 -7.05
CA GLN A 3 13.23 5.35 -6.79
C GLN A 3 14.32 4.36 -7.20
N THR A 4 14.84 3.58 -6.26
CA THR A 4 16.05 2.78 -6.45
C THR A 4 15.80 1.32 -6.80
N HIS A 5 14.56 0.84 -6.73
CA HIS A 5 14.21 -0.58 -6.92
C HIS A 5 13.02 -0.75 -7.87
N ILE A 6 13.07 -1.78 -8.71
CA ILE A 6 11.96 -2.14 -9.61
C ILE A 6 10.72 -2.49 -8.78
N LEU A 7 10.89 -3.37 -7.78
CA LEU A 7 9.92 -3.62 -6.71
C LEU A 7 10.59 -3.48 -5.35
N LYS A 8 9.85 -2.95 -4.37
CA LYS A 8 10.33 -2.92 -2.99
C LYS A 8 10.03 -4.24 -2.29
N ASN A 9 10.85 -4.60 -1.32
CA ASN A 9 10.59 -5.75 -0.44
C ASN A 9 9.31 -5.51 0.37
N LEU A 10 8.24 -6.27 0.09
CA LEU A 10 6.94 -6.11 0.75
C LEU A 10 7.03 -6.23 2.27
N ASN A 11 7.83 -7.16 2.78
CA ASN A 11 8.01 -7.35 4.21
C ASN A 11 8.57 -6.10 4.89
N VAL A 12 9.54 -5.44 4.26
CA VAL A 12 10.15 -4.20 4.77
C VAL A 12 9.17 -3.03 4.71
N VAL A 13 8.46 -2.86 3.58
CA VAL A 13 7.48 -1.78 3.41
C VAL A 13 6.35 -1.93 4.43
N MET A 14 5.87 -3.16 4.64
CA MET A 14 4.85 -3.50 5.62
C MET A 14 5.31 -3.19 7.06
N LYS A 15 6.50 -3.67 7.46
CA LYS A 15 7.05 -3.39 8.80
C LYS A 15 7.25 -1.89 9.03
N SER A 16 7.65 -1.15 8.00
CA SER A 16 7.78 0.31 8.07
C SER A 16 6.43 1.00 8.30
N ALA A 17 5.40 0.57 7.58
CA ALA A 17 4.04 1.08 7.77
C ALA A 17 3.50 0.81 9.19
N GLU A 18 3.66 -0.43 9.67
CA GLU A 18 3.26 -0.86 11.01
C GLU A 18 4.00 -0.05 12.10
N PHE A 19 5.32 0.08 11.96
CA PHE A 19 6.14 0.87 12.87
C PHE A 19 5.69 2.34 12.92
N ARG A 20 5.49 2.96 11.76
CA ARG A 20 5.02 4.36 11.68
C ARG A 20 3.64 4.52 12.30
N TYR A 21 2.72 3.59 12.06
CA TYR A 21 1.38 3.65 12.65
C TYR A 21 1.44 3.56 14.19
N GLN A 22 2.16 2.58 14.73
CA GLN A 22 2.27 2.38 16.18
C GLN A 22 2.89 3.58 16.91
N ASN A 23 3.90 4.21 16.28
CA ASN A 23 4.69 5.29 16.88
C ASN A 23 4.19 6.69 16.56
N GLU A 24 3.70 6.97 15.35
CA GLU A 24 3.26 8.32 14.94
C GLU A 24 1.76 8.58 15.22
N PHE A 25 0.90 7.57 15.12
CA PHE A 25 -0.56 7.78 15.19
C PHE A 25 -1.02 8.06 16.62
N GLN A 26 -1.78 9.14 16.77
CA GLN A 26 -2.46 9.52 18.00
C GLN A 26 -3.98 9.51 17.80
N TRP A 27 -4.68 8.85 18.71
CA TRP A 27 -6.14 8.90 18.79
C TRP A 27 -6.60 10.32 19.07
N GLN A 28 -7.27 10.92 18.09
CA GLN A 28 -7.83 12.26 18.19
C GLN A 28 -8.97 12.40 17.17
N GLU A 29 -9.82 13.39 17.38
CA GLU A 29 -10.85 13.77 16.43
C GLU A 29 -10.38 14.91 15.54
N PHE A 30 -10.69 14.85 14.25
CA PHE A 30 -10.31 15.89 13.31
C PHE A 30 -11.32 15.99 12.17
N SER A 31 -11.26 17.14 11.50
CA SER A 31 -12.06 17.41 10.31
C SER A 31 -11.19 17.21 9.08
N LEU A 32 -11.79 16.66 8.03
CA LEU A 32 -11.09 16.43 6.77
C LEU A 32 -10.95 17.75 6.00
N LYS A 33 -9.83 17.95 5.32
CA LYS A 33 -9.62 19.14 4.48
C LYS A 33 -10.53 19.12 3.25
N ASN A 34 -10.98 20.29 2.83
CA ASN A 34 -11.88 20.44 1.67
C ASN A 34 -11.31 19.82 0.39
N ASP A 35 -10.03 20.04 0.09
CA ASP A 35 -9.39 19.46 -1.10
C ASP A 35 -9.40 17.92 -1.07
N PHE A 36 -9.17 17.32 0.10
CA PHE A 36 -9.28 15.87 0.27
C PHE A 36 -10.73 15.39 0.08
N GLN A 37 -11.68 16.08 0.70
CA GLN A 37 -13.11 15.78 0.57
C GLN A 37 -13.55 15.80 -0.89
N ASP A 38 -13.15 16.82 -1.65
CA ASP A 38 -13.51 16.95 -3.06
C ASP A 38 -12.93 15.84 -3.92
N ASN A 39 -11.66 15.48 -3.69
CA ASN A 39 -11.01 14.41 -4.44
C ASN A 39 -11.63 13.05 -4.13
N TYR A 40 -11.93 12.76 -2.86
CA TYR A 40 -12.52 11.48 -2.48
C TYR A 40 -13.99 11.39 -2.93
N ARG A 41 -14.74 12.50 -2.89
CA ARG A 41 -16.10 12.58 -3.45
C ARG A 41 -16.12 12.28 -4.94
N ARG A 42 -15.21 12.85 -5.73
CA ARG A 42 -15.09 12.56 -7.17
C ARG A 42 -14.83 11.07 -7.43
N TYR A 43 -13.90 10.48 -6.69
CA TYR A 43 -13.59 9.05 -6.78
C TYR A 43 -14.81 8.16 -6.47
N LEU A 44 -15.61 8.52 -5.45
CA LEU A 44 -16.83 7.77 -5.12
C LEU A 44 -17.93 7.97 -6.18
N ALA A 45 -18.06 9.17 -6.75
CA ALA A 45 -19.03 9.47 -7.79
C ALA A 45 -18.81 8.62 -9.06
N GLU A 46 -17.55 8.39 -9.45
CA GLU A 46 -17.20 7.45 -10.55
C GLU A 46 -17.69 6.02 -10.27
N LYS A 47 -17.79 5.67 -8.98
CA LYS A 47 -18.34 4.39 -8.49
C LYS A 47 -19.83 4.45 -8.20
N GLY A 48 -20.51 5.54 -8.54
CA GLY A 48 -21.93 5.82 -8.28
C GLY A 48 -22.32 5.80 -6.80
N CYS A 49 -21.37 6.14 -5.94
CA CYS A 49 -21.62 6.36 -4.52
C CYS A 49 -21.56 7.85 -4.22
N GLU A 50 -22.22 8.26 -3.15
CA GLU A 50 -22.19 9.63 -2.64
C GLU A 50 -21.54 9.66 -1.25
N ILE A 51 -20.99 10.81 -0.88
CA ILE A 51 -20.43 11.02 0.46
C ILE A 51 -20.82 12.39 1.01
N GLU A 52 -21.38 12.36 2.21
CA GLU A 52 -21.62 13.52 3.07
C GLU A 52 -20.53 13.61 4.14
N TYR A 53 -19.96 14.79 4.31
CA TYR A 53 -18.95 15.06 5.33
C TYR A 53 -19.58 15.84 6.48
N LEU A 54 -19.60 15.24 7.67
CA LEU A 54 -19.91 15.91 8.91
C LEU A 54 -18.62 16.44 9.56
N SER A 55 -18.74 17.07 10.73
CA SER A 55 -17.59 17.67 11.40
C SER A 55 -16.50 16.65 11.71
N LYS A 56 -16.85 15.47 12.24
CA LYS A 56 -15.92 14.41 12.72
C LYS A 56 -16.19 13.02 12.13
N SER A 57 -17.19 12.89 11.28
CA SER A 57 -17.57 11.65 10.62
C SER A 57 -17.97 11.90 9.17
N SER A 58 -18.09 10.83 8.40
CA SER A 58 -18.60 10.86 7.04
C SER A 58 -19.67 9.78 6.87
N ILE A 59 -20.60 10.01 5.96
CA ILE A 59 -21.67 9.07 5.60
C ILE A 59 -21.57 8.81 4.11
N ILE A 60 -21.42 7.54 3.74
CA ILE A 60 -21.41 7.12 2.34
C ILE A 60 -22.73 6.46 2.01
N THR A 61 -23.35 6.91 0.92
CA THR A 61 -24.53 6.27 0.33
C THR A 61 -24.08 5.44 -0.85
N THR A 62 -24.30 4.13 -0.80
CA THR A 62 -23.92 3.22 -1.89
C THR A 62 -24.88 3.33 -3.07
N LYS A 63 -24.49 2.77 -4.23
CA LYS A 63 -25.38 2.57 -5.38
C LYS A 63 -26.71 1.88 -5.05
N GLN A 64 -26.74 1.10 -3.97
CA GLN A 64 -27.91 0.37 -3.50
C GLN A 64 -28.68 1.14 -2.39
N ASN A 65 -28.41 2.43 -2.21
CA ASN A 65 -28.99 3.29 -1.17
C ASN A 65 -28.77 2.75 0.27
N GLN A 66 -27.66 2.06 0.50
CA GLN A 66 -27.25 1.66 1.83
C GLN A 66 -26.30 2.70 2.42
N TYR A 67 -26.37 2.89 3.74
CA TYR A 67 -25.52 3.83 4.45
C TYR A 67 -24.32 3.15 5.09
N ILE A 68 -23.15 3.76 4.93
CA ILE A 68 -21.91 3.40 5.61
C ILE A 68 -21.49 4.60 6.44
N PHE A 69 -21.53 4.45 7.76
CA PHE A 69 -21.10 5.47 8.71
C PHE A 69 -19.64 5.22 9.07
N LEU A 70 -18.79 6.23 8.88
CA LEU A 70 -17.36 6.11 9.17
C LEU A 70 -16.83 7.33 9.93
N PRO A 71 -16.06 7.12 11.02
CA PRO A 71 -15.29 8.18 11.66
C PRO A 71 -14.20 8.72 10.72
N ASN A 72 -13.92 10.02 10.76
CA ASN A 72 -12.88 10.63 9.91
C ASN A 72 -11.48 10.04 10.16
N GLN A 73 -11.26 9.45 11.34
CA GLN A 73 -10.05 8.73 11.75
C GLN A 73 -9.64 7.67 10.73
N TRP A 74 -10.61 6.99 10.11
CA TRP A 74 -10.36 5.89 9.18
C TRP A 74 -9.56 6.33 7.95
N PHE A 75 -9.72 7.56 7.49
CA PHE A 75 -8.96 8.11 6.36
C PHE A 75 -7.47 8.29 6.69
N VAL A 76 -7.15 8.78 7.90
CA VAL A 76 -5.75 8.91 8.33
C VAL A 76 -5.15 7.56 8.65
N ILE A 77 -5.89 6.67 9.32
CA ILE A 77 -5.43 5.30 9.63
C ILE A 77 -5.05 4.56 8.32
N ALA A 78 -5.91 4.64 7.30
CA ALA A 78 -5.66 4.04 5.99
C ALA A 78 -4.37 4.58 5.32
N SER A 79 -4.02 5.85 5.54
CA SER A 79 -2.83 6.47 4.91
C SER A 79 -1.51 5.82 5.34
N TYR A 80 -1.44 5.16 6.50
CA TYR A 80 -0.19 4.56 6.99
C TYR A 80 0.26 3.35 6.18
N VAL A 81 -0.67 2.57 5.62
CA VAL A 81 -0.39 1.31 4.91
C VAL A 81 -0.55 1.43 3.39
N VAL A 82 -0.81 2.64 2.88
CA VAL A 82 -1.01 2.87 1.44
C VAL A 82 0.22 2.48 0.61
N ASP A 83 1.43 2.74 1.11
CA ASP A 83 2.68 2.37 0.43
C ASP A 83 2.74 0.85 0.22
N PHE A 84 2.47 0.08 1.29
CA PHE A 84 2.43 -1.38 1.25
C PHE A 84 1.37 -1.88 0.29
N CYS A 85 0.14 -1.39 0.38
CA CYS A 85 -0.95 -1.86 -0.48
C CYS A 85 -0.72 -1.48 -1.95
N THR A 86 -0.08 -0.32 -2.20
CA THR A 86 0.34 0.07 -3.55
C THR A 86 1.32 -0.94 -4.12
N GLU A 87 2.36 -1.32 -3.37
CA GLU A 87 3.30 -2.36 -3.82
C GLU A 87 2.58 -3.70 -4.00
N LEU A 88 1.74 -4.09 -3.05
CA LEU A 88 1.03 -5.37 -3.05
C LEU A 88 0.19 -5.58 -4.33
N PHE A 89 -0.49 -4.53 -4.80
CA PHE A 89 -1.23 -4.58 -6.06
C PHE A 89 -0.31 -4.65 -7.28
N THR A 90 0.84 -3.96 -7.26
CA THR A 90 1.86 -4.09 -8.32
C THR A 90 2.36 -5.52 -8.41
N TYR A 91 2.69 -6.15 -7.28
CA TYR A 91 3.10 -7.57 -7.23
C TYR A 91 2.05 -8.50 -7.82
N LYS A 92 0.76 -8.28 -7.53
CA LYS A 92 -0.33 -9.05 -8.12
C LYS A 92 -0.38 -8.93 -9.64
N GLU A 93 -0.21 -7.73 -10.20
CA GLU A 93 -0.18 -7.54 -11.65
C GLU A 93 0.96 -8.31 -12.31
N TYR A 94 2.18 -8.19 -11.79
CA TYR A 94 3.31 -8.96 -12.32
C TYR A 94 3.10 -10.47 -12.19
N ALA A 95 2.56 -10.94 -11.07
CA ALA A 95 2.26 -12.34 -10.89
C ALA A 95 1.26 -12.84 -11.94
N VAL A 96 0.21 -12.07 -12.25
CA VAL A 96 -0.76 -12.37 -13.31
C VAL A 96 -0.09 -12.36 -14.68
N ASP A 97 0.73 -11.37 -14.99
CA ASP A 97 1.42 -11.23 -16.28
C ASP A 97 2.43 -12.35 -16.53
N ILE A 98 3.16 -12.76 -15.50
CA ILE A 98 4.12 -13.87 -15.56
C ILE A 98 3.38 -15.18 -15.79
N CYS A 99 2.34 -15.48 -15.00
CA CYS A 99 1.52 -16.68 -15.22
C CYS A 99 0.94 -16.70 -16.64
N SER A 100 0.40 -15.57 -17.10
CA SER A 100 -0.15 -15.45 -18.45
C SER A 100 0.91 -15.71 -19.53
N SER A 101 2.15 -15.23 -19.32
CA SER A 101 3.29 -15.49 -20.20
C SER A 101 3.76 -16.95 -20.16
N LEU A 102 3.42 -17.69 -19.10
CA LEU A 102 3.60 -19.13 -18.95
C LEU A 102 2.41 -19.95 -19.47
N SER A 103 1.45 -19.29 -20.16
CA SER A 103 0.23 -19.93 -20.68
C SER A 103 -0.62 -20.61 -19.61
N THR A 104 -0.63 -20.04 -18.40
CA THR A 104 -1.47 -20.51 -17.29
C THR A 104 -2.13 -19.33 -16.59
N ASN A 105 -3.24 -19.57 -15.89
CA ASN A 105 -3.82 -18.55 -15.03
C ASN A 105 -3.21 -18.63 -13.62
N ILE A 106 -3.24 -17.51 -12.89
CA ILE A 106 -2.63 -17.42 -11.56
C ILE A 106 -3.22 -18.43 -10.55
N LYS A 107 -4.50 -18.73 -10.65
CA LYS A 107 -5.20 -19.65 -9.74
C LYS A 107 -4.70 -21.08 -9.90
N ASP A 108 -4.55 -21.54 -11.14
CA ASP A 108 -4.05 -22.87 -11.46
C ASP A 108 -2.54 -22.95 -11.22
N TYR A 109 -1.81 -21.87 -11.48
CA TYR A 109 -0.39 -21.80 -11.13
C TYR A 109 -0.16 -21.97 -9.63
N ILE A 110 -0.90 -21.27 -8.77
CA ILE A 110 -0.79 -21.39 -7.31
C ILE A 110 -1.12 -22.80 -6.83
N LYS A 111 -2.16 -23.43 -7.37
CA LYS A 111 -2.52 -24.83 -7.01
C LYS A 111 -1.42 -25.84 -7.38
N ASN A 112 -0.74 -25.59 -8.49
CA ASN A 112 0.28 -26.48 -9.04
C ASN A 112 1.70 -26.14 -8.56
N CYS A 113 1.90 -24.97 -7.95
CA CYS A 113 3.12 -24.57 -7.24
C CYS A 113 3.33 -25.42 -5.98
N ARG A 114 3.66 -26.70 -6.16
CA ARG A 114 4.01 -27.63 -5.08
C ARG A 114 5.51 -27.66 -4.87
N GLY A 115 6.08 -26.52 -4.43
CA GLY A 115 7.40 -26.43 -3.82
C GLY A 115 8.59 -27.03 -4.59
N SER A 116 8.47 -27.30 -5.90
CA SER A 116 9.56 -27.87 -6.69
C SER A 116 10.48 -26.74 -7.16
N ASN A 117 11.80 -26.95 -7.08
CA ASN A 117 12.79 -25.98 -7.54
C ASN A 117 12.64 -25.67 -9.05
N SER A 118 12.14 -26.62 -9.84
CA SER A 118 11.92 -26.44 -11.28
C SER A 118 10.86 -25.38 -11.59
N GLU A 119 9.74 -25.36 -10.84
CA GLU A 119 8.69 -24.35 -11.01
C GLU A 119 9.20 -22.96 -10.64
N LYS A 120 9.98 -22.87 -9.56
CA LYS A 120 10.64 -21.62 -9.15
C LYS A 120 11.54 -21.08 -10.27
N GLU A 121 12.45 -21.91 -10.79
CA GLU A 121 13.37 -21.50 -11.85
C GLU A 121 12.64 -21.09 -13.14
N HIS A 122 11.56 -21.78 -13.50
CA HIS A 122 10.77 -21.42 -14.67
C HIS A 122 10.05 -20.08 -14.48
N PHE A 123 9.47 -19.86 -13.30
CA PHE A 123 8.86 -18.58 -12.93
C PHE A 123 9.86 -17.43 -12.98
N GLU A 124 10.99 -17.58 -12.27
CA GLU A 124 11.99 -16.51 -12.13
C GLU A 124 12.60 -16.15 -13.47
N ARG A 125 12.90 -17.12 -14.34
CA ARG A 125 13.37 -16.84 -15.70
C ARG A 125 12.35 -16.03 -16.51
N CYS A 126 11.07 -16.37 -16.42
CA CYS A 126 10.02 -15.63 -17.10
C CYS A 126 9.88 -14.20 -16.54
N ALA A 127 9.93 -14.08 -15.21
CA ALA A 127 9.91 -12.80 -14.51
C ALA A 127 11.06 -11.89 -14.96
N ILE A 128 12.30 -12.38 -14.92
CA ILE A 128 13.49 -11.63 -15.33
C ILE A 128 13.32 -11.10 -16.76
N ARG A 129 12.90 -11.94 -17.72
CA ARG A 129 12.68 -11.52 -19.11
C ARG A 129 11.63 -10.40 -19.24
N ILE A 130 10.56 -10.46 -18.46
CA ILE A 130 9.53 -9.40 -18.44
C ILE A 130 10.11 -8.11 -17.85
N LEU A 131 10.84 -8.21 -16.75
CA LEU A 131 11.44 -7.07 -16.05
C LEU A 131 12.52 -6.39 -16.90
N GLU A 132 13.39 -7.14 -17.57
CA GLU A 132 14.41 -6.61 -18.50
C GLU A 132 13.79 -5.80 -19.65
N ARG A 133 12.66 -6.29 -20.18
CA ARG A 133 11.93 -5.59 -21.24
C ARG A 133 11.28 -4.30 -20.76
N GLN A 134 10.73 -4.29 -19.54
CA GLN A 134 10.00 -3.13 -19.01
C GLN A 134 10.92 -2.09 -18.37
N PHE A 135 12.03 -2.51 -17.78
CA PHE A 135 12.97 -1.65 -17.06
C PHE A 135 14.41 -1.91 -17.54
N PRO A 136 14.74 -1.60 -18.81
CA PRO A 136 16.06 -1.87 -19.36
C PRO A 136 17.18 -1.11 -18.61
N GLY A 137 18.34 -1.74 -18.48
CA GLY A 137 19.53 -1.15 -17.85
C GLY A 137 19.58 -1.20 -16.32
N ARG A 138 18.66 -1.94 -15.68
CA ARG A 138 18.65 -2.19 -14.24
C ARG A 138 19.48 -3.43 -13.88
N ASP A 139 19.84 -3.57 -12.62
CA ASP A 139 20.64 -4.68 -12.09
C ASP A 139 19.89 -5.54 -11.06
N ASP A 140 18.72 -5.08 -10.58
CA ASP A 140 17.95 -5.71 -9.52
C ASP A 140 16.92 -6.75 -9.99
N TYR A 141 17.03 -7.28 -11.22
CA TYR A 141 16.07 -8.22 -11.80
C TYR A 141 15.96 -9.54 -11.01
N VAL A 142 17.09 -10.16 -10.69
CA VAL A 142 17.12 -11.46 -9.98
C VAL A 142 16.44 -11.32 -8.61
N LYS A 143 16.83 -10.29 -7.86
CA LYS A 143 16.25 -9.97 -6.56
C LYS A 143 14.75 -9.65 -6.65
N THR A 144 14.34 -8.94 -7.70
CA THR A 144 12.92 -8.63 -7.96
C THR A 144 12.12 -9.89 -8.30
N ALA A 145 12.68 -10.81 -9.10
CA ALA A 145 12.08 -12.09 -9.42
C ALA A 145 11.93 -12.98 -8.17
N GLU A 146 12.92 -13.01 -7.29
CA GLU A 146 12.83 -13.70 -6.00
C GLU A 146 11.70 -13.15 -5.13
N TYR A 147 11.50 -11.83 -5.11
CA TYR A 147 10.38 -11.23 -4.38
C TYR A 147 9.03 -11.62 -4.97
N LEU A 148 8.90 -11.64 -6.31
CA LEU A 148 7.69 -12.08 -6.99
C LEU A 148 7.39 -13.56 -6.71
N TRP A 149 8.44 -14.40 -6.67
CA TRP A 149 8.30 -15.79 -6.26
C TRP A 149 7.82 -15.91 -4.81
N LYS A 150 8.44 -15.20 -3.86
CA LYS A 150 7.99 -15.19 -2.46
C LYS A 150 6.54 -14.73 -2.31
N PHE A 151 6.12 -13.73 -3.06
CA PHE A 151 4.73 -13.27 -3.06
C PHE A 151 3.75 -14.40 -3.46
N LEU A 152 4.12 -15.25 -4.42
CA LEU A 152 3.33 -16.42 -4.82
C LEU A 152 3.41 -17.60 -3.85
N SER A 153 4.58 -17.87 -3.27
CA SER A 153 4.87 -19.13 -2.59
C SER A 153 4.85 -19.03 -1.06
N ASP A 154 5.05 -17.84 -0.50
CA ASP A 154 5.22 -17.60 0.93
C ASP A 154 4.33 -16.44 1.38
N TYR A 155 3.10 -16.77 1.78
CA TYR A 155 2.14 -15.75 2.20
C TYR A 155 2.52 -15.14 3.55
N SER A 156 3.24 -15.87 4.40
CA SER A 156 3.71 -15.35 5.68
C SER A 156 4.69 -14.19 5.51
N TRP A 157 5.47 -14.19 4.41
CA TRP A 157 6.43 -13.13 4.09
C TRP A 157 5.79 -11.75 3.92
N TRP A 158 4.53 -11.69 3.47
CA TRP A 158 3.79 -10.43 3.27
C TRP A 158 2.50 -10.31 4.12
N ASP A 159 2.34 -11.17 5.12
CA ASP A 159 1.17 -11.25 6.01
C ASP A 159 -0.16 -11.61 5.29
N GLY A 160 -0.06 -12.43 4.26
CA GLY A 160 -1.18 -12.91 3.46
C GLY A 160 -2.02 -13.98 4.17
N GLY A 161 -3.34 -13.74 4.23
CA GLY A 161 -4.31 -14.72 4.75
C GLY A 161 -5.18 -15.39 3.69
N LYS A 162 -5.06 -15.00 2.42
CA LYS A 162 -5.93 -15.42 1.31
C LYS A 162 -5.12 -15.58 0.03
N THR A 163 -5.60 -16.44 -0.87
CA THR A 163 -5.02 -16.60 -2.20
C THR A 163 -5.15 -15.33 -3.02
N ILE A 164 -4.07 -14.96 -3.70
CA ILE A 164 -3.94 -13.68 -4.41
C ILE A 164 -4.83 -13.57 -5.66
N ASP A 165 -5.41 -14.69 -6.14
CA ASP A 165 -6.41 -14.70 -7.20
C ASP A 165 -7.71 -13.98 -6.76
N ARG A 166 -7.97 -13.89 -5.45
CA ARG A 166 -9.12 -13.18 -4.90
C ARG A 166 -8.97 -11.66 -4.97
N ASN A 167 -10.09 -10.96 -5.10
CA ASN A 167 -10.10 -9.48 -5.10
C ASN A 167 -9.87 -8.89 -3.70
N ASP A 168 -10.25 -9.60 -2.65
CA ASP A 168 -10.16 -9.18 -1.25
C ASP A 168 -8.90 -9.70 -0.52
N PHE A 169 -7.88 -10.14 -1.28
CA PHE A 169 -6.66 -10.74 -0.74
C PHE A 169 -5.85 -9.78 0.15
N TYR A 170 -5.98 -8.48 -0.08
CA TYR A 170 -5.26 -7.41 0.62
C TYR A 170 -5.90 -7.02 1.96
N VAL A 171 -7.16 -7.38 2.19
CA VAL A 171 -7.95 -6.89 3.34
C VAL A 171 -7.32 -7.33 4.67
N SER A 172 -6.97 -8.62 4.80
CA SER A 172 -6.37 -9.14 6.03
C SER A 172 -5.00 -8.53 6.37
N PRO A 173 -4.02 -8.51 5.44
CA PRO A 173 -2.76 -7.81 5.69
C PRO A 173 -2.94 -6.35 6.13
N VAL A 174 -3.90 -5.63 5.53
CA VAL A 174 -4.18 -4.24 5.88
C VAL A 174 -4.72 -4.10 7.30
N LEU A 175 -5.76 -4.86 7.66
CA LEU A 175 -6.41 -4.72 8.96
C LEU A 175 -5.53 -5.23 10.10
N ASN A 176 -4.78 -6.32 9.88
CA ASN A 176 -3.82 -6.84 10.86
C ASN A 176 -2.74 -5.81 11.20
N LYS A 177 -2.17 -5.15 10.18
CA LYS A 177 -1.08 -4.18 10.36
C LYS A 177 -1.52 -2.87 10.98
N LEU A 178 -2.81 -2.55 10.86
CA LEU A 178 -3.44 -1.42 11.54
C LEU A 178 -4.02 -1.81 12.91
N ASN A 179 -3.86 -3.08 13.34
CA ASN A 179 -4.43 -3.64 14.56
C ASN A 179 -5.95 -3.38 14.68
N LEU A 180 -6.68 -3.61 13.58
CA LEU A 180 -8.12 -3.36 13.49
C LEU A 180 -8.91 -4.67 13.47
N VAL A 181 -10.02 -4.69 14.20
CA VAL A 181 -10.96 -5.82 14.19
C VAL A 181 -11.63 -5.92 12.82
N HIS A 182 -11.48 -7.09 12.19
CA HIS A 182 -11.93 -7.37 10.83
C HIS A 182 -13.41 -7.02 10.59
N GLU A 183 -14.29 -7.46 11.47
CA GLU A 183 -15.74 -7.34 11.30
C GLU A 183 -16.24 -5.89 11.32
N SER A 184 -15.56 -5.01 12.06
CA SER A 184 -15.99 -3.62 12.26
C SER A 184 -15.29 -2.61 11.34
N HIS A 185 -14.14 -2.98 10.76
CA HIS A 185 -13.26 -2.04 10.06
C HIS A 185 -13.00 -2.39 8.60
N GLY A 186 -13.80 -3.28 8.00
CA GLY A 186 -13.64 -3.69 6.59
C GLY A 186 -13.55 -2.50 5.63
N TYR A 187 -14.26 -1.41 5.90
CA TYR A 187 -14.21 -0.21 5.05
C TYR A 187 -12.87 0.55 5.08
N VAL A 188 -12.06 0.38 6.14
CA VAL A 188 -10.70 0.94 6.16
C VAL A 188 -9.87 0.34 5.01
N ALA A 189 -10.03 -0.96 4.74
CA ALA A 189 -9.37 -1.59 3.60
C ALA A 189 -9.86 -0.99 2.25
N GLU A 190 -11.15 -0.69 2.12
CA GLU A 190 -11.68 -0.01 0.92
C GLU A 190 -11.10 1.39 0.72
N ILE A 191 -10.86 2.15 1.80
CA ILE A 191 -10.17 3.45 1.74
C ILE A 191 -8.71 3.25 1.29
N VAL A 192 -8.00 2.26 1.86
CA VAL A 192 -6.62 1.93 1.43
C VAL A 192 -6.59 1.56 -0.05
N ASN A 193 -7.55 0.78 -0.53
CA ASN A 193 -7.68 0.42 -1.93
C ASN A 193 -7.92 1.66 -2.81
N ALA A 194 -8.78 2.60 -2.38
CA ALA A 194 -8.98 3.87 -3.06
C ALA A 194 -7.67 4.64 -3.22
N TYR A 195 -6.90 4.76 -2.14
CA TYR A 195 -5.61 5.44 -2.15
C TYR A 195 -4.56 4.71 -3.00
N ALA A 196 -4.55 3.38 -3.01
CA ALA A 196 -3.57 2.57 -3.74
C ALA A 196 -3.91 2.37 -5.23
N SER A 197 -5.13 2.72 -5.65
CA SER A 197 -5.63 2.54 -7.02
C SER A 197 -5.89 3.85 -7.77
N ASN A 198 -6.01 5.00 -7.08
CA ASN A 198 -6.19 6.31 -7.70
C ASN A 198 -4.99 7.22 -7.41
N TYR A 199 -4.33 7.74 -8.45
CA TYR A 199 -3.09 8.51 -8.32
C TYR A 199 -3.26 9.83 -7.53
N LEU A 200 -4.39 10.52 -7.68
CA LEU A 200 -4.63 11.78 -6.98
C LEU A 200 -4.84 11.55 -5.48
N LEU A 201 -5.64 10.54 -5.14
CA LEU A 201 -5.80 10.12 -3.76
C LEU A 201 -4.50 9.59 -3.16
N ARG A 202 -3.71 8.85 -3.95
CA ARG A 202 -2.39 8.36 -3.53
C ARG A 202 -1.46 9.48 -3.11
N ARG A 203 -1.41 10.55 -3.91
CA ARG A 203 -0.62 11.76 -3.63
C ARG A 203 -1.12 12.50 -2.40
N THR A 204 -2.43 12.55 -2.22
CA THR A 204 -3.01 13.18 -1.03
C THR A 204 -2.65 12.36 0.22
N ALA A 205 -2.71 11.03 0.13
CA ALA A 205 -2.43 10.13 1.23
C ALA A 205 -0.95 10.01 1.61
N SER A 206 0.00 10.50 0.80
CA SER A 206 1.42 10.54 1.21
C SER A 206 1.71 11.58 2.29
N ASP A 207 0.78 12.52 2.52
CA ASP A 207 0.89 13.52 3.57
C ASP A 207 -0.41 13.60 4.38
N ILE A 208 -0.34 13.20 5.65
CA ILE A 208 -1.48 13.24 6.57
C ILE A 208 -2.02 14.67 6.71
N SER A 209 -1.16 15.68 6.64
CA SER A 209 -1.57 17.08 6.72
C SER A 209 -2.45 17.48 5.53
N SER A 210 -2.35 16.78 4.40
CA SER A 210 -3.21 16.96 3.24
C SER A 210 -4.59 16.30 3.38
N ILE A 211 -4.75 15.35 4.31
CA ILE A 211 -6.03 14.68 4.62
C ILE A 211 -6.79 15.43 5.72
N ALA A 212 -6.13 15.68 6.85
CA ALA A 212 -6.78 16.12 8.08
C ALA A 212 -6.25 17.49 8.52
N ALA A 213 -7.17 18.38 8.90
CA ALA A 213 -6.82 19.60 9.61
C ALA A 213 -6.45 19.27 11.06
N ASP A 214 -5.43 19.95 11.58
CA ASP A 214 -5.03 19.91 13.00
C ASP A 214 -4.61 18.54 13.55
N PHE A 215 -4.32 17.55 12.70
CA PHE A 215 -3.82 16.25 13.14
C PHE A 215 -2.41 16.39 13.73
N LYS A 216 -2.26 15.94 14.98
CA LYS A 216 -0.96 15.92 15.67
C LYS A 216 -0.41 14.50 15.70
N LYS A 217 0.83 14.33 15.23
CA LYS A 217 1.58 13.09 15.44
C LYS A 217 2.03 12.99 16.90
N LYS A 218 2.14 11.77 17.43
CA LYS A 218 2.85 11.53 18.69
C LYS A 218 4.29 12.07 18.57
N ALA A 219 4.76 12.75 19.61
CA ALA A 219 6.17 13.06 19.75
C ALA A 219 6.89 11.80 20.21
N THR A 220 7.70 11.19 19.35
CA THR A 220 8.46 9.98 19.69
C THR A 220 9.94 10.23 19.50
N VAL A 221 10.72 10.02 20.55
CA VAL A 221 12.17 9.87 20.47
C VAL A 221 12.44 8.39 20.28
N LEU A 222 12.99 8.01 19.13
CA LEU A 222 13.31 6.62 18.81
C LEU A 222 14.80 6.37 19.04
N GLU A 223 15.13 5.36 19.83
CA GLU A 223 16.48 4.79 19.87
C GLU A 223 16.69 3.93 18.63
N VAL A 224 17.70 4.27 17.82
CA VAL A 224 18.00 3.57 16.56
C VAL A 224 18.79 2.29 16.88
N ASN A 225 18.28 1.14 16.45
CA ASN A 225 19.01 -0.13 16.41
C ASN A 225 19.05 -0.68 14.97
N GLU A 226 19.81 -1.75 14.70
CA GLU A 226 20.04 -2.28 13.35
C GLU A 226 18.74 -2.62 12.58
N LEU A 227 17.67 -3.04 13.28
CA LEU A 227 16.36 -3.30 12.66
C LEU A 227 15.65 -1.99 12.24
N VAL A 228 15.84 -0.91 13.00
CA VAL A 228 15.33 0.42 12.67
C VAL A 228 16.03 0.99 11.43
N GLU A 229 17.31 0.67 11.18
CA GLU A 229 18.03 1.17 10.00
C GLU A 229 17.52 0.61 8.66
N GLU A 230 17.03 -0.63 8.62
CA GLU A 230 16.42 -1.21 7.40
C GLU A 230 14.99 -0.73 7.17
N ILE A 231 14.27 -0.41 8.26
CA ILE A 231 12.83 -0.08 8.26
C ILE A 231 12.60 1.43 8.11
N VAL A 232 13.55 2.24 8.56
CA VAL A 232 13.47 3.71 8.56
C VAL A 232 14.42 4.28 7.50
N PRO A 233 13.93 5.08 6.54
CA PRO A 233 14.81 5.70 5.54
C PRO A 233 15.90 6.55 6.22
N LYS A 234 17.15 6.45 5.72
CA LYS A 234 18.44 7.01 6.20
C LYS A 234 18.54 8.54 6.51
N LYS A 235 17.49 9.20 6.99
CA LYS A 235 17.54 10.57 7.52
C LYS A 235 16.81 10.66 8.85
N ILE A 236 17.37 10.04 9.88
CA ILE A 236 17.10 10.46 11.26
C ILE A 236 18.45 10.80 11.89
N THR A 237 18.73 12.09 11.97
CA THR A 237 19.77 12.61 12.87
C THR A 237 19.04 13.41 13.92
N LEU A 238 18.88 12.83 15.11
CA LEU A 238 18.34 13.53 16.28
C LEU A 238 19.41 14.49 16.78
N LYS A 239 19.33 15.75 16.36
CA LYS A 239 19.87 16.88 17.14
C LYS A 239 18.83 18.00 17.15
N GLU A 240 18.38 18.29 18.37
CA GLU A 240 17.74 19.50 18.88
C GLU A 240 16.67 20.17 18.01
N ASN A 241 15.42 20.12 18.51
CA ASN A 241 14.32 21.04 18.20
C ASN A 241 14.32 21.62 16.78
N VAL A 242 14.01 20.77 15.79
CA VAL A 242 13.63 21.25 14.47
C VAL A 242 12.19 20.85 14.23
N GLU A 243 11.34 21.87 14.07
CA GLU A 243 10.01 21.74 13.50
C GLU A 243 10.16 21.12 12.11
N PHE A 244 9.75 19.86 11.93
CA PHE A 244 9.91 19.16 10.67
C PHE A 244 8.93 19.73 9.63
N GLN A 245 9.43 20.58 8.72
CA GLN A 245 8.82 20.73 7.42
C GLN A 245 9.04 19.44 6.62
N TYR A 246 7.98 18.65 6.47
CA TYR A 246 7.92 17.65 5.40
C TYR A 246 7.85 18.42 4.08
N ASP A 247 9.02 18.64 3.48
CA ASP A 247 9.11 18.99 2.07
C ASP A 247 8.36 17.90 1.29
N ALA A 248 7.42 18.29 0.43
CA ALA A 248 6.41 17.41 -0.19
C ALA A 248 7.05 16.11 -0.70
N SER A 249 6.98 15.05 0.11
CA SER A 249 7.84 13.90 -0.08
C SER A 249 7.39 13.14 -1.32
N PRO A 250 8.28 12.82 -2.28
CA PRO A 250 7.89 12.03 -3.45
C PRO A 250 7.32 10.69 -2.96
N ILE A 251 6.18 10.31 -3.53
CA ILE A 251 5.48 9.04 -3.29
C ILE A 251 6.50 7.90 -3.12
N ASN A 252 6.61 7.34 -1.91
CA ASN A 252 7.67 6.40 -1.56
C ASN A 252 7.33 4.97 -2.00
N ILE A 253 7.18 4.77 -3.31
CA ILE A 253 6.83 3.49 -3.95
C ILE A 253 7.94 3.07 -4.93
N SER A 254 7.90 1.84 -5.40
CA SER A 254 8.83 1.31 -6.40
C SER A 254 8.59 1.94 -7.78
N ILE A 255 9.57 1.76 -8.67
CA ILE A 255 9.48 2.24 -10.06
C ILE A 255 8.28 1.59 -10.75
N ALA A 256 8.08 0.29 -10.56
CA ALA A 256 6.97 -0.42 -11.16
C ALA A 256 5.60 0.06 -10.64
N SER A 257 5.50 0.34 -9.33
CA SER A 257 4.29 0.93 -8.76
C SER A 257 4.00 2.33 -9.31
N LEU A 258 5.03 3.15 -9.55
CA LEU A 258 4.84 4.45 -10.16
C LEU A 258 4.37 4.33 -11.61
N GLN A 259 4.96 3.40 -12.39
CA GLN A 259 4.55 3.12 -13.76
C GLN A 259 3.09 2.63 -13.82
N ARG A 260 2.67 1.78 -12.88
CA ARG A 260 1.28 1.30 -12.73
C ARG A 260 0.27 2.44 -12.56
N PHE A 261 0.62 3.52 -11.87
CA PHE A 261 -0.25 4.70 -11.78
C PHE A 261 -0.25 5.54 -13.06
N GLN A 262 0.86 5.56 -13.79
CA GLN A 262 0.99 6.36 -15.02
C GLN A 262 0.31 5.69 -16.21
N SER A 263 0.26 4.36 -16.26
CA SER A 263 -0.36 3.58 -17.35
C SER A 263 -1.90 3.53 -17.27
N ARG A 264 -2.50 3.93 -16.14
CA ARG A 264 -3.95 3.93 -15.89
C ARG A 264 -4.61 5.30 -16.11
N LYS A 265 -3.94 6.21 -16.81
CA LYS A 265 -4.48 7.53 -17.20
C LYS A 265 -5.35 7.46 -18.45
#